data_AF-A0A3A0E4B2-F1
#
_entry.id   AF-A0A3A0E4B2-F1
#
_cell.length_a   1.000
_cell.length_b   1.000
_cell.length_c   1.000
_cell.angle_alpha   90.00
_cell.angle_beta   90.00
_cell.angle_gamma   90.00
#
_symmetry.space_group_name_H-M   'P 1'
#
loop_
_entity.id
_entity.type
_entity.pdbx_description
1 polymer ?
#
loop_
_entity_poly.entity_id
_entity_poly.type
_entity_poly.pdbx_seq_one_letter_code
_entity_poly.pdbx_strand_id
1 'polypeptide(L)'
;MPRASLLSMSRQPRAKAFRGPRPMAHCLIGLGSNLGDRPDHLRRAMLALARLPATRLLARSRFHETAPLGGPAGQGRFLNAAAVAETSLEPVRWAARPLDLDLLLYGRQVVETPSLAAPHPRMTYRRFVLQPAVEIAAGMLHAESQWTVGRLLNHLDAARDAVAVAARDGRDAAALVEGLAERFGLGVRPAAAATSRPTLCRWEGERGAASFAVGSGRPKLLLAVRSSAGISFRHLRTMLHLPPHGPIGWIGCDAAIDPLDEACAAIESVWPELTRKPS
;
A
#
# COMPACT_ATOMS: atom_id res chain seq x y z
N MET A 1 46.29 32.77 1.79
CA MET A 1 44.89 33.02 1.38
C MET A 1 44.67 32.37 0.01
N PRO A 2 44.09 31.17 -0.07
CA PRO A 2 44.04 30.39 -1.33
C PRO A 2 42.84 30.75 -2.21
N ARG A 3 43.02 30.56 -3.52
CA ARG A 3 42.11 30.79 -4.65
C ARG A 3 40.84 29.94 -4.55
N ALA A 4 39.67 30.55 -4.73
CA ALA A 4 38.40 29.85 -4.93
C ALA A 4 38.29 29.31 -6.36
N SER A 5 38.10 28.00 -6.48
CA SER A 5 37.92 27.26 -7.73
C SER A 5 36.46 27.33 -8.19
N LEU A 6 36.26 27.70 -9.47
CA LEU A 6 35.00 27.65 -10.19
C LEU A 6 34.60 26.19 -10.44
N LEU A 7 33.65 25.66 -9.68
CA LEU A 7 33.00 24.38 -9.97
C LEU A 7 31.73 24.62 -10.79
N SER A 8 31.83 24.18 -12.04
CA SER A 8 30.78 23.91 -13.03
C SER A 8 29.42 23.56 -12.42
N MET A 9 28.44 24.46 -12.58
CA MET A 9 27.02 24.16 -12.38
C MET A 9 26.51 23.36 -13.57
N SER A 10 26.35 22.05 -13.39
CA SER A 10 25.62 21.18 -14.31
C SER A 10 24.16 21.63 -14.38
N ARG A 11 23.72 22.08 -15.56
CA ARG A 11 22.33 22.45 -15.84
C ARG A 11 21.47 21.18 -15.82
N GLN A 12 20.68 20.99 -14.76
CA GLN A 12 19.58 20.03 -14.78
C GLN A 12 18.54 20.45 -15.84
N PRO A 13 17.95 19.49 -16.60
CA PRO A 13 16.92 19.81 -17.59
C PRO A 13 15.65 20.30 -16.87
N ARG A 14 15.28 21.56 -17.11
CA ARG A 14 14.00 22.11 -16.66
C ARG A 14 12.86 21.30 -17.28
N ALA A 15 12.02 20.69 -16.43
CA ALA A 15 10.76 20.11 -16.86
C ALA A 15 9.96 21.17 -17.64
N LYS A 16 9.60 20.88 -18.89
CA LYS A 16 8.80 21.78 -19.72
C LYS A 16 7.44 21.98 -19.05
N ALA A 17 7.17 23.20 -18.59
CA ALA A 17 5.87 23.58 -18.06
C ALA A 17 4.83 23.47 -19.18
N PHE A 18 3.87 22.55 -19.01
CA PHE A 18 2.73 22.42 -19.91
C PHE A 18 1.84 23.66 -19.77
N ARG A 19 1.68 24.44 -20.84
CA ARG A 19 0.81 25.62 -20.88
C ARG A 19 -0.51 25.24 -21.56
N GLY A 20 -1.43 24.71 -20.75
CA GLY A 20 -2.82 24.39 -21.10
C GLY A 20 -3.57 23.94 -19.84
N PRO A 21 -4.91 24.04 -19.77
CA PRO A 21 -5.66 23.50 -18.64
C PRO A 21 -5.37 22.00 -18.51
N ARG A 22 -4.94 21.56 -17.33
CA ARG A 22 -4.64 20.15 -17.08
C ARG A 22 -5.93 19.33 -17.21
N PRO A 23 -5.88 18.14 -17.83
CA PRO A 23 -7.03 17.25 -17.85
C PRO A 23 -7.44 16.91 -16.42
N MET A 24 -8.76 16.89 -16.14
CA MET A 24 -9.27 16.51 -14.83
C MET A 24 -8.95 15.04 -14.55
N ALA A 25 -8.28 14.78 -13.43
CA ALA A 25 -7.95 13.44 -12.97
C ALA A 25 -9.06 12.92 -12.04
N HIS A 26 -9.46 11.67 -12.24
CA HIS A 26 -10.32 10.94 -11.32
C HIS A 26 -9.49 10.37 -10.16
N CYS A 27 -9.68 10.94 -8.97
CA CYS A 27 -8.92 10.60 -7.77
C CYS A 27 -9.76 9.76 -6.82
N LEU A 28 -9.11 8.76 -6.22
CA LEU A 28 -9.64 8.04 -5.06
C LEU A 28 -8.84 8.49 -3.82
N ILE A 29 -9.55 8.91 -2.78
CA ILE A 29 -8.96 9.46 -1.55
C ILE A 29 -9.45 8.61 -0.37
N GLY A 30 -8.52 8.22 0.49
CA GLY A 30 -8.81 7.57 1.78
C GLY A 30 -8.79 8.60 2.91
N LEU A 31 -9.72 8.46 3.86
CA LEU A 31 -9.82 9.32 5.03
C LEU A 31 -9.86 8.45 6.29
N GLY A 32 -9.15 8.86 7.34
CA GLY A 32 -9.14 8.15 8.63
C GLY A 32 -9.06 9.10 9.82
N SER A 33 -9.77 8.81 10.91
CA SER A 33 -9.64 9.52 12.19
C SER A 33 -9.85 8.59 13.37
N ASN A 34 -8.98 8.68 14.39
CA ASN A 34 -9.04 7.87 15.62
C ASN A 34 -9.09 8.67 16.92
N LEU A 35 -8.99 10.00 16.85
CA LEU A 35 -8.97 10.89 18.02
C LEU A 35 -10.12 11.91 17.95
N GLY A 36 -10.65 12.29 19.12
CA GLY A 36 -11.69 13.33 19.25
C GLY A 36 -13.02 12.96 18.59
N ASP A 37 -13.71 13.97 18.04
CA ASP A 37 -14.96 13.79 17.30
C ASP A 37 -14.68 13.28 15.87
N ARG A 38 -14.39 11.98 15.76
CA ARG A 38 -14.04 11.30 14.50
C ARG A 38 -15.10 11.52 13.40
N PRO A 39 -16.42 11.40 13.67
CA PRO A 39 -17.44 11.70 12.65
C PRO A 39 -17.39 13.15 12.16
N ASP A 40 -17.24 14.14 13.05
CA ASP A 40 -17.12 15.54 12.65
C ASP A 40 -15.85 15.81 11.84
N HIS A 41 -14.71 15.23 12.23
CA HIS A 41 -13.45 15.30 11.47
C HIS A 41 -13.64 14.85 10.02
N LEU A 42 -14.25 13.67 9.81
CA LEU A 42 -14.50 13.15 8.46
C LEU A 42 -15.50 14.02 7.68
N ARG A 43 -16.58 14.52 8.32
CA ARG A 43 -17.56 15.40 7.65
C ARG A 43 -16.92 16.71 7.19
N ARG A 44 -16.13 17.34 8.05
CA ARG A 44 -15.40 18.58 7.71
C ARG A 44 -14.38 18.35 6.60
N ALA A 45 -13.69 17.21 6.61
CA ALA A 45 -12.77 16.84 5.54
C ALA A 45 -13.48 16.74 4.19
N MET A 46 -14.62 16.06 4.13
CA MET A 46 -15.43 15.95 2.91
C MET A 46 -15.95 17.31 2.42
N LEU A 47 -16.41 18.17 3.34
CA LEU A 47 -16.83 19.54 3.01
C LEU A 47 -15.65 20.38 2.47
N ALA A 48 -14.46 20.22 3.05
CA ALA A 48 -13.26 20.90 2.58
C ALA A 48 -12.86 20.42 1.18
N LEU A 49 -12.84 19.10 0.94
CA LEU A 49 -12.59 18.52 -0.39
C LEU A 49 -13.55 19.06 -1.46
N ALA A 50 -14.85 19.16 -1.12
CA ALA A 50 -15.86 19.69 -2.03
C ALA A 50 -15.71 21.20 -2.32
N ARG A 51 -14.96 21.94 -1.50
CA ARG A 51 -14.69 23.38 -1.66
C ARG A 51 -13.32 23.67 -2.25
N LEU A 52 -12.50 22.65 -2.52
CA LEU A 52 -11.19 22.87 -3.12
C LEU A 52 -11.34 23.49 -4.52
N PRO A 53 -10.49 24.47 -4.88
CA PRO A 53 -10.45 25.00 -6.24
C PRO A 53 -10.20 23.88 -7.26
N ALA A 54 -10.80 24.02 -8.44
CA ALA A 54 -10.63 23.10 -9.56
C ALA A 54 -10.84 21.62 -9.18
N THR A 55 -11.72 21.36 -8.20
CA THR A 55 -12.01 20.04 -7.66
C THR A 55 -13.53 19.86 -7.55
N ARG A 56 -14.01 18.68 -7.93
CA ARG A 56 -15.42 18.30 -7.84
C ARG A 56 -15.51 16.98 -7.08
N LEU A 57 -16.12 16.99 -5.90
CA LEU A 57 -16.41 15.76 -5.15
C LEU A 57 -17.55 15.02 -5.86
N LEU A 58 -17.31 13.77 -6.25
CA LEU A 58 -18.25 12.96 -7.03
C LEU A 58 -19.02 11.96 -6.18
N ALA A 59 -18.32 11.32 -5.24
CA ALA A 59 -18.89 10.28 -4.39
C ALA A 59 -18.17 10.21 -3.04
N ARG A 60 -18.89 9.69 -2.04
CA ARG A 60 -18.37 9.41 -0.70
C ARG A 60 -18.92 8.07 -0.22
N SER A 61 -18.09 7.28 0.45
CA SER A 61 -18.52 6.04 1.08
C SER A 61 -19.29 6.33 2.37
N ARG A 62 -19.81 5.28 2.99
CA ARG A 62 -20.20 5.30 4.40
C ARG A 62 -18.96 5.41 5.30
N PHE A 63 -19.19 5.66 6.59
CA PHE A 63 -18.14 5.60 7.60
C PHE A 63 -18.01 4.17 8.11
N HIS A 64 -16.78 3.65 8.15
CA HIS A 64 -16.46 2.30 8.59
C HIS A 64 -15.59 2.35 9.83
N GLU A 65 -16.05 1.77 10.92
CA GLU A 65 -15.23 1.67 12.13
C GLU A 65 -14.34 0.42 12.10
N THR A 66 -13.04 0.61 12.31
CA THR A 66 -12.06 -0.49 12.29
C THR A 66 -11.19 -0.48 13.53
N ALA A 67 -10.63 -1.65 13.88
CA ALA A 67 -9.54 -1.70 14.83
C ALA A 67 -8.34 -0.89 14.31
N PRO A 68 -7.52 -0.31 15.19
CA PRO A 68 -6.23 0.26 14.79
C PRO A 68 -5.31 -0.85 14.23
N LEU A 69 -4.45 -0.48 13.29
CA LEU A 69 -3.43 -1.36 12.73
C LEU A 69 -2.05 -0.71 12.91
N GLY A 70 -1.13 -1.42 13.58
CA GLY A 70 0.15 -0.88 14.04
C GLY A 70 -0.01 0.23 15.10
N GLY A 71 1.05 1.01 15.33
CA GLY A 71 1.05 2.18 16.23
C GLY A 71 1.12 1.85 17.73
N PRO A 72 1.04 2.87 18.61
CA PRO A 72 1.13 2.70 20.05
C PRO A 72 0.03 1.79 20.61
N ALA A 73 0.37 0.96 21.60
CA ALA A 73 -0.58 0.10 22.28
C ALA A 73 -1.69 0.93 22.97
N GLY A 74 -2.94 0.44 22.90
CA GLY A 74 -4.08 1.09 23.54
C GLY A 74 -4.74 2.23 22.76
N GLN A 75 -4.32 2.49 21.52
CA GLN A 75 -4.98 3.51 20.70
C GLN A 75 -6.43 3.14 20.34
N GLY A 76 -7.27 4.17 20.19
CA GLY A 76 -8.69 4.02 19.90
C GLY A 76 -8.99 3.49 18.49
N ARG A 77 -10.24 3.06 18.27
CA ARG A 77 -10.74 2.60 16.97
C ARG A 77 -10.73 3.74 15.95
N PHE A 78 -10.42 3.42 14.70
CA PHE A 78 -10.48 4.36 13.59
C PHE A 78 -11.87 4.41 12.98
N LEU A 79 -12.29 5.59 12.55
CA LEU A 79 -13.38 5.76 11.58
C LEU A 79 -12.73 6.05 10.22
N ASN A 80 -13.03 5.23 9.22
CA ASN A 80 -12.48 5.32 7.88
C ASN A 80 -13.57 5.62 6.85
N ALA A 81 -13.20 6.30 5.77
CA ALA A 81 -14.06 6.56 4.62
C ALA A 81 -13.22 6.70 3.35
N ALA A 82 -13.90 6.68 2.20
CA ALA A 82 -13.32 6.96 0.90
C ALA A 82 -14.13 8.05 0.17
N ALA A 83 -13.46 8.79 -0.70
CA ALA A 83 -14.05 9.77 -1.59
C ALA A 83 -13.52 9.61 -3.01
N VAL A 84 -14.40 9.81 -3.99
CA VAL A 84 -14.00 10.02 -5.39
C VAL A 84 -14.15 11.49 -5.71
N ALA A 85 -13.11 12.10 -6.27
CA ALA A 85 -13.14 13.48 -6.73
C ALA A 85 -12.50 13.59 -8.11
N GLU A 86 -13.00 14.50 -8.93
CA GLU A 86 -12.29 14.98 -10.12
C GLU A 86 -11.49 16.23 -9.74
N THR A 87 -10.22 16.31 -10.13
CA THR A 87 -9.42 17.52 -9.88
C THR A 87 -8.38 17.74 -10.96
N SER A 88 -8.05 19.00 -11.24
CA SER A 88 -6.89 19.36 -12.06
C SER A 88 -5.71 19.87 -11.22
N LEU A 89 -5.79 19.78 -9.89
CA LEU A 89 -4.72 20.14 -8.97
C LEU A 89 -3.58 19.12 -9.02
N GLU A 90 -2.35 19.58 -8.79
CA GLU A 90 -1.21 18.68 -8.60
C GLU A 90 -1.28 18.01 -7.24
N PRO A 91 -0.92 16.72 -7.15
CA PRO A 91 -0.97 16.02 -5.89
C PRO A 91 0.21 16.44 -5.01
N VAL A 92 -0.10 16.80 -3.75
CA VAL A 92 0.88 17.20 -2.73
C VAL A 92 0.63 16.38 -1.47
N ARG A 93 1.70 16.02 -0.76
CA ARG A 93 1.63 15.24 0.49
C ARG A 93 0.97 16.02 1.62
N TRP A 94 0.25 15.32 2.50
CA TRP A 94 -0.15 15.83 3.82
C TRP A 94 0.53 15.03 4.95
N ALA A 95 0.81 15.73 6.05
CA ALA A 95 1.53 15.22 7.22
C ALA A 95 0.58 14.79 8.35
N ALA A 96 1.12 14.09 9.36
CA ALA A 96 0.39 13.55 10.52
C ALA A 96 -0.46 14.60 11.24
N ARG A 97 -1.77 14.33 11.38
CA ARG A 97 -2.79 15.19 11.98
C ARG A 97 -3.87 14.30 12.62
N PRO A 98 -4.78 14.85 13.46
CA PRO A 98 -5.99 14.14 13.96
C PRO A 98 -6.91 13.56 12.87
N LEU A 99 -6.64 13.89 11.61
CA LEU A 99 -7.24 13.38 10.40
C LEU A 99 -6.11 12.97 9.46
N ASP A 100 -6.15 11.72 8.98
CA ASP A 100 -5.26 11.22 7.93
C ASP A 100 -5.97 11.28 6.58
N LEU A 101 -5.27 11.79 5.55
CA LEU A 101 -5.77 11.93 4.18
C LEU A 101 -4.75 11.35 3.21
N ASP A 102 -5.08 10.19 2.65
CA ASP A 102 -4.23 9.49 1.69
C ASP A 102 -4.79 9.63 0.27
N LEU A 103 -3.95 10.11 -0.65
CA LEU A 103 -4.24 9.98 -2.08
C LEU A 103 -3.98 8.54 -2.50
N LEU A 104 -5.04 7.79 -2.80
CA LEU A 104 -4.97 6.36 -3.11
C LEU A 104 -4.72 6.11 -4.60
N LEU A 105 -5.46 6.77 -5.48
CA LEU A 105 -5.31 6.68 -6.94
C LEU A 105 -5.41 8.09 -7.56
N TYR A 106 -4.63 8.35 -8.60
CA TYR A 106 -4.65 9.60 -9.38
C TYR A 106 -4.82 9.27 -10.88
N GLY A 107 -6.08 9.11 -11.31
CA GLY A 107 -6.40 8.57 -12.63
C GLY A 107 -5.76 7.19 -12.84
N ARG A 108 -5.06 7.03 -13.97
CA ARG A 108 -4.23 5.84 -14.28
C ARG A 108 -2.73 6.12 -14.11
N GLN A 109 -2.38 7.22 -13.46
CA GLN A 109 -1.00 7.68 -13.38
C GLN A 109 -0.26 6.97 -12.24
N VAL A 110 1.05 6.78 -12.44
CA VAL A 110 1.98 6.41 -11.38
C VAL A 110 2.82 7.64 -11.07
N VAL A 111 2.67 8.16 -9.86
CA VAL A 111 3.42 9.29 -9.31
C VAL A 111 4.35 8.73 -8.25
N GLU A 112 5.65 8.94 -8.42
CA GLU A 112 6.68 8.53 -7.46
C GLU A 112 7.62 9.73 -7.26
N THR A 113 7.47 10.39 -6.12
CA THR A 113 8.35 11.48 -5.67
C THR A 113 8.78 11.21 -4.23
N PRO A 114 9.84 11.87 -3.72
CA PRO A 114 10.25 11.70 -2.32
C PRO A 114 9.15 12.02 -1.30
N SER A 115 8.13 12.79 -1.68
CA SER A 115 7.04 13.19 -0.82
C SER A 115 5.70 12.52 -1.14
N LEU A 116 5.54 11.87 -2.29
CA LEU A 116 4.24 11.35 -2.71
C LEU A 116 4.37 10.09 -3.57
N ALA A 117 3.58 9.08 -3.24
CA ALA A 117 3.38 7.89 -4.05
C ALA A 117 1.88 7.71 -4.38
N ALA A 118 1.54 7.60 -5.65
CA ALA A 118 0.21 7.23 -6.14
C ALA A 118 0.36 6.24 -7.31
N PRO A 119 -0.26 5.05 -7.32
CA PRO A 119 -1.12 4.51 -6.27
C PRO A 119 -0.47 4.43 -4.88
N HIS A 120 -1.27 4.57 -3.82
CA HIS A 120 -0.73 4.51 -2.46
C HIS A 120 -0.12 3.11 -2.23
N PRO A 121 1.15 3.01 -1.80
CA PRO A 121 1.95 1.77 -1.89
C PRO A 121 1.37 0.61 -1.09
N ARG A 122 0.58 0.91 -0.06
CA ARG A 122 -0.02 -0.09 0.83
C ARG A 122 -1.51 -0.32 0.60
N MET A 123 -2.14 0.33 -0.39
CA MET A 123 -3.60 0.26 -0.54
C MET A 123 -4.09 -1.14 -0.94
N THR A 124 -3.26 -1.92 -1.64
CA THR A 124 -3.66 -3.18 -2.27
C THR A 124 -3.97 -4.30 -1.28
N TYR A 125 -3.52 -4.18 -0.02
CA TYR A 125 -3.73 -5.17 1.04
C TYR A 125 -4.34 -4.56 2.32
N ARG A 126 -4.73 -3.28 2.29
CA ARG A 126 -5.39 -2.62 3.42
C ARG A 126 -6.90 -2.74 3.31
N ARG A 127 -7.48 -3.69 4.04
CA ARG A 127 -8.95 -3.90 4.00
C ARG A 127 -9.73 -2.65 4.37
N PHE A 128 -9.30 -1.90 5.39
CA PHE A 128 -9.95 -0.67 5.82
C PHE A 128 -9.90 0.47 4.78
N VAL A 129 -9.01 0.37 3.79
CA VAL A 129 -8.95 1.25 2.62
C VAL A 129 -9.86 0.73 1.50
N LEU A 130 -9.77 -0.57 1.19
CA LEU A 130 -10.51 -1.17 0.08
C LEU A 130 -12.01 -1.28 0.35
N GLN A 131 -12.42 -1.59 1.59
CA GLN A 131 -13.82 -1.77 1.98
C GLN A 131 -14.68 -0.51 1.74
N PRO A 132 -14.31 0.70 2.19
CA PRO A 132 -15.04 1.91 1.81
C PRO A 132 -14.88 2.24 0.33
N ALA A 133 -13.71 1.99 -0.27
CA ALA A 133 -13.45 2.34 -1.66
C ALA A 133 -14.32 1.55 -2.65
N VAL A 134 -14.59 0.25 -2.41
CA VAL A 134 -15.43 -0.54 -3.32
C VAL A 134 -16.87 -0.02 -3.40
N GLU A 135 -17.38 0.67 -2.38
CA GLU A 135 -18.74 1.22 -2.40
C GLU A 135 -18.94 2.25 -3.51
N ILE A 136 -17.87 2.94 -3.90
CA ILE A 136 -17.91 4.09 -4.83
C ILE A 136 -16.96 3.97 -6.02
N ALA A 137 -16.00 3.04 -5.96
CA ALA A 137 -14.88 2.95 -6.89
C ALA A 137 -14.49 1.50 -7.24
N ALA A 138 -15.38 0.53 -7.09
CA ALA A 138 -15.09 -0.89 -7.35
C ALA A 138 -14.45 -1.14 -8.73
N GLY A 139 -14.81 -0.36 -9.76
CA GLY A 139 -14.28 -0.49 -11.12
C GLY A 139 -12.97 0.25 -11.39
N MET A 140 -12.48 1.11 -10.49
CA MET A 140 -11.24 1.85 -10.70
C MET A 140 -10.04 0.90 -10.72
N LEU A 141 -9.12 1.08 -11.67
CA LEU A 141 -7.93 0.25 -11.83
C LEU A 141 -6.76 0.79 -11.00
N HIS A 142 -6.12 -0.10 -10.26
CA HIS A 142 -4.83 0.15 -9.64
C HIS A 142 -3.72 0.02 -10.70
N ALA A 143 -3.04 1.13 -11.00
CA ALA A 143 -2.14 1.24 -12.15
C ALA A 143 -0.92 0.29 -12.12
N GLU A 144 -0.51 -0.22 -10.96
CA GLU A 144 0.64 -1.13 -10.89
C GLU A 144 0.24 -2.61 -10.87
N SER A 145 -0.87 -2.94 -10.20
CA SER A 145 -1.37 -4.33 -10.10
C SER A 145 -2.30 -4.69 -11.26
N GLN A 146 -2.80 -3.70 -11.99
CA GLN A 146 -3.80 -3.83 -13.06
C GLN A 146 -5.10 -4.51 -12.60
N TRP A 147 -5.36 -4.55 -11.30
CA TRP A 147 -6.61 -5.03 -10.73
C TRP A 147 -7.52 -3.88 -10.38
N THR A 148 -8.81 -4.10 -10.52
CA THR A 148 -9.80 -3.14 -10.02
C THR A 148 -9.80 -3.15 -8.49
N VAL A 149 -10.24 -2.06 -7.86
CA VAL A 149 -10.43 -2.00 -6.40
C VAL A 149 -11.32 -3.16 -5.91
N GLY A 150 -12.39 -3.48 -6.65
CA GLY A 150 -13.27 -4.61 -6.35
C GLY A 150 -12.54 -5.96 -6.42
N ARG A 151 -11.67 -6.16 -7.43
CA ARG A 151 -10.89 -7.39 -7.55
C ARG A 151 -9.84 -7.53 -6.44
N LEU A 152 -9.24 -6.42 -6.01
CA LEU A 152 -8.32 -6.41 -4.86
C LEU A 152 -9.04 -6.87 -3.59
N LEU A 153 -10.21 -6.31 -3.27
CA LEU A 153 -10.96 -6.72 -2.08
C LEU A 153 -11.40 -8.19 -2.16
N ASN A 154 -11.98 -8.60 -3.29
CA ASN A 154 -12.40 -9.99 -3.50
C ASN A 154 -11.24 -10.99 -3.37
N HIS A 155 -10.02 -10.60 -3.77
CA HIS A 155 -8.83 -11.43 -3.55
C HIS A 155 -8.49 -11.56 -2.06
N LEU A 156 -8.57 -10.48 -1.28
CA LEU A 156 -8.36 -10.58 0.17
C LEU A 156 -9.41 -11.46 0.86
N ASP A 157 -10.62 -11.52 0.32
CA ASP A 157 -11.70 -12.38 0.84
C ASP A 157 -11.51 -13.86 0.45
N ALA A 158 -11.19 -14.14 -0.82
CA ALA A 158 -11.30 -15.49 -1.38
C ALA A 158 -9.95 -16.18 -1.65
N ALA A 159 -8.83 -15.46 -1.66
CA ALA A 159 -7.53 -16.07 -1.89
C ALA A 159 -7.11 -16.95 -0.71
N ARG A 160 -6.23 -17.90 -1.01
CA ARG A 160 -5.66 -18.78 0.00
C ARG A 160 -4.94 -17.97 1.08
N ASP A 161 -5.16 -18.35 2.33
CA ASP A 161 -4.47 -17.80 3.49
C ASP A 161 -3.00 -18.22 3.49
N ALA A 162 -2.22 -17.56 2.65
CA ALA A 162 -0.79 -17.73 2.51
C ALA A 162 -0.13 -16.37 2.29
N VAL A 163 1.05 -16.23 2.87
CA VAL A 163 1.98 -15.12 2.66
C VAL A 163 3.17 -15.67 1.91
N ALA A 164 3.46 -15.12 0.73
CA ALA A 164 4.68 -15.44 0.02
C ALA A 164 5.74 -14.36 0.29
N VAL A 165 6.99 -14.75 0.57
CA VAL A 165 8.11 -13.82 0.76
C VAL A 165 9.09 -13.96 -0.40
N ALA A 166 9.31 -12.87 -1.14
CA ALA A 166 10.24 -12.78 -2.26
C ALA A 166 11.37 -11.80 -1.95
N ALA A 167 12.62 -12.27 -2.06
CA ALA A 167 13.82 -11.45 -1.90
C ALA A 167 14.89 -11.89 -2.90
N ARG A 168 15.91 -11.04 -3.10
CA ARG A 168 17.03 -11.35 -4.01
C ARG A 168 18.05 -12.29 -3.36
N ASP A 169 18.42 -12.05 -2.09
CA ASP A 169 19.23 -13.00 -1.31
C ASP A 169 18.28 -13.97 -0.59
N GLY A 170 18.54 -15.26 -0.74
CA GLY A 170 17.79 -16.31 -0.06
C GLY A 170 17.89 -16.25 1.47
N ARG A 171 18.96 -15.67 2.01
CA ARG A 171 19.12 -15.45 3.45
C ARG A 171 18.21 -14.36 3.98
N ASP A 172 18.02 -13.26 3.24
CA ASP A 172 17.11 -12.17 3.62
C ASP A 172 15.67 -12.68 3.68
N ALA A 173 15.25 -13.48 2.69
CA ALA A 173 13.95 -14.13 2.72
C ALA A 173 13.81 -15.12 3.89
N ALA A 174 14.85 -15.89 4.21
CA ALA A 174 14.82 -16.85 5.31
C ALA A 174 14.70 -16.17 6.67
N ALA A 175 15.53 -15.17 6.94
CA ALA A 175 15.49 -14.42 8.20
C ALA A 175 14.13 -13.73 8.43
N LEU A 176 13.55 -13.14 7.37
CA LEU A 176 12.22 -12.53 7.48
C LEU A 176 11.14 -13.60 7.72
N VAL A 177 11.19 -14.73 7.01
CA VAL A 177 10.23 -15.82 7.21
C VAL A 177 10.31 -16.40 8.63
N GLU A 178 11.52 -16.58 9.17
CA GLU A 178 11.74 -17.06 10.54
C GLU A 178 11.18 -16.07 11.58
N GLY A 179 11.51 -14.78 11.45
CA GLY A 179 11.00 -13.75 12.34
C GLY A 179 9.47 -13.64 12.30
N LEU A 180 8.87 -13.75 11.11
CA LEU A 180 7.42 -13.77 10.94
C LEU A 180 6.77 -15.01 11.56
N ALA A 181 7.41 -16.18 11.40
CA ALA A 181 6.94 -17.44 11.96
C ALA A 181 6.92 -17.38 13.49
N GLU A 182 7.98 -16.86 14.10
CA GLU A 182 8.08 -16.64 15.54
C GLU A 182 7.03 -15.63 16.03
N ARG A 183 6.95 -14.46 15.38
CA ARG A 183 6.08 -13.36 15.80
C ARG A 183 4.60 -13.74 15.84
N PHE A 184 4.14 -14.52 14.87
CA PHE A 184 2.74 -14.88 14.69
C PHE A 184 2.42 -16.34 15.06
N GLY A 185 3.43 -17.14 15.43
CA GLY A 185 3.29 -18.57 15.67
C GLY A 185 2.77 -19.31 14.42
N LEU A 186 3.30 -18.98 13.24
CA LEU A 186 2.88 -19.55 11.96
C LEU A 186 3.83 -20.65 11.48
N GLY A 187 3.27 -21.67 10.85
CA GLY A 187 4.07 -22.70 10.19
C GLY A 187 4.65 -22.19 8.87
N VAL A 188 5.91 -22.54 8.61
CA VAL A 188 6.54 -22.37 7.30
C VAL A 188 6.30 -23.63 6.49
N ARG A 189 5.63 -23.53 5.33
CA ARG A 189 5.36 -24.69 4.47
C ARG A 189 5.56 -24.34 3.00
N PRO A 190 5.79 -25.33 2.13
CA PRO A 190 5.69 -25.12 0.69
C PRO A 190 4.30 -24.60 0.30
N ALA A 191 4.28 -23.77 -0.73
CA ALA A 191 3.08 -23.13 -1.25
C ALA A 191 1.95 -24.07 -1.67
N ALA A 192 2.13 -25.38 -1.71
CA ALA A 192 1.09 -26.35 -2.10
C ALA A 192 0.25 -26.89 -0.93
N ALA A 193 0.63 -26.69 0.35
CA ALA A 193 -0.07 -27.29 1.49
C ALA A 193 -1.21 -26.42 2.06
N ALA A 194 -2.47 -26.79 1.85
CA ALA A 194 -3.64 -26.07 2.39
C ALA A 194 -3.73 -26.16 3.93
N THR A 195 -4.07 -25.05 4.60
CA THR A 195 -4.17 -24.95 6.07
C THR A 195 -5.33 -24.03 6.49
N SER A 196 -5.83 -24.19 7.72
CA SER A 196 -6.88 -23.35 8.34
C SER A 196 -6.36 -22.04 8.95
N ARG A 197 -5.05 -21.81 8.93
CA ARG A 197 -4.37 -20.58 9.35
C ARG A 197 -3.46 -20.09 8.23
N PRO A 198 -3.08 -18.79 8.22
CA PRO A 198 -2.11 -18.26 7.27
C PRO A 198 -0.81 -19.05 7.28
N THR A 199 -0.36 -19.49 6.10
CA THR A 199 0.92 -20.21 5.95
C THR A 199 1.98 -19.30 5.35
N LEU A 200 3.18 -19.31 5.92
CA LEU A 200 4.34 -18.62 5.34
C LEU A 200 4.98 -19.51 4.27
N CYS A 201 5.15 -18.94 3.08
CA CYS A 201 5.75 -19.58 1.92
C CYS A 201 6.94 -18.75 1.44
N ARG A 202 8.05 -19.41 1.11
CA ARG A 202 9.19 -18.75 0.44
C ARG A 202 8.96 -18.73 -1.07
N TRP A 203 9.26 -17.61 -1.72
CA TRP A 203 9.24 -17.48 -3.18
C TRP A 203 10.63 -17.73 -3.76
N GLU A 204 10.74 -18.69 -4.70
CA GLU A 204 12.01 -19.10 -5.32
C GLU A 204 12.19 -18.66 -6.79
N GLY A 205 11.49 -17.61 -7.25
CA GLY A 205 11.61 -17.12 -8.63
C GLY A 205 10.90 -17.99 -9.67
N GLU A 206 11.34 -17.99 -10.94
CA GLU A 206 10.67 -18.68 -12.06
C GLU A 206 10.41 -20.18 -11.85
N ARG A 207 11.28 -20.88 -11.10
CA ARG A 207 11.06 -22.29 -10.70
C ARG A 207 9.87 -22.47 -9.75
N GLY A 208 9.53 -21.44 -8.98
CA GLY A 208 8.34 -21.36 -8.13
C GLY A 208 7.17 -20.60 -8.76
N ALA A 209 7.39 -19.77 -9.79
CA ALA A 209 6.32 -18.98 -10.42
C ALA A 209 5.19 -19.86 -10.98
N ALA A 210 5.54 -21.05 -11.50
CA ALA A 210 4.58 -22.03 -11.97
C ALA A 210 3.64 -22.56 -10.86
N SER A 211 4.08 -22.64 -9.59
CA SER A 211 3.25 -23.13 -8.49
C SER A 211 2.26 -22.07 -7.95
N PHE A 212 2.49 -20.80 -8.27
CA PHE A 212 1.62 -19.69 -7.85
C PHE A 212 0.82 -19.05 -9.01
N ALA A 213 1.11 -19.39 -10.26
CA ALA A 213 0.57 -18.68 -11.43
C ALA A 213 -0.81 -19.16 -11.91
N VAL A 214 -1.28 -20.36 -11.56
CA VAL A 214 -2.46 -20.96 -12.20
C VAL A 214 -3.45 -21.50 -11.17
N GLY A 215 -4.70 -21.01 -11.20
CA GLY A 215 -5.88 -21.59 -10.55
C GLY A 215 -5.82 -21.80 -9.03
N SER A 216 -6.60 -21.04 -8.24
CA SER A 216 -6.84 -21.24 -6.80
C SER A 216 -5.63 -21.25 -5.83
N GLY A 217 -4.38 -21.16 -6.32
CA GLY A 217 -3.15 -21.29 -5.52
C GLY A 217 -2.36 -20.00 -5.24
N ARG A 218 -2.88 -18.81 -5.58
CA ARG A 218 -2.17 -17.54 -5.29
C ARG A 218 -2.21 -17.21 -3.79
N PRO A 219 -1.09 -16.71 -3.22
CA PRO A 219 -1.10 -16.23 -1.84
C PRO A 219 -1.99 -14.99 -1.75
N LYS A 220 -2.62 -14.81 -0.59
CA LYS A 220 -3.39 -13.60 -0.28
C LYS A 220 -2.49 -12.37 -0.27
N LEU A 221 -1.25 -12.51 0.19
CA LEU A 221 -0.25 -11.44 0.25
C LEU A 221 1.12 -11.92 -0.25
N LEU A 222 1.76 -11.12 -1.09
CA LEU A 222 3.16 -11.26 -1.46
C LEU A 222 3.97 -10.15 -0.78
N LEU A 223 4.99 -10.48 -0.02
CA LEU A 223 5.96 -9.56 0.54
C LEU A 223 7.20 -9.54 -0.35
N ALA A 224 7.53 -8.38 -0.92
CA ALA A 224 8.69 -8.19 -1.77
C ALA A 224 9.73 -7.38 -1.00
N VAL A 225 10.85 -8.03 -0.65
CA VAL A 225 11.89 -7.48 0.21
C VAL A 225 12.96 -6.81 -0.63
N ARG A 226 13.22 -5.54 -0.33
CA ARG A 226 14.27 -4.75 -0.94
C ARG A 226 15.56 -4.88 -0.12
N SER A 227 16.65 -5.35 -0.72
CA SER A 227 17.95 -5.50 -0.03
C SER A 227 18.81 -4.22 -0.03
N SER A 228 18.44 -3.18 -0.79
CA SER A 228 19.14 -1.89 -0.77
C SER A 228 18.28 -0.69 -1.18
N ALA A 229 18.48 0.46 -0.54
CA ALA A 229 17.68 1.67 -0.72
C ALA A 229 17.71 2.26 -2.16
N GLY A 230 18.73 1.93 -2.96
CA GLY A 230 18.89 2.41 -4.33
C GLY A 230 17.98 1.74 -5.37
N ILE A 231 17.19 0.74 -4.98
CA ILE A 231 16.34 -0.04 -5.88
C ILE A 231 14.89 0.47 -5.78
N SER A 232 14.33 0.98 -6.88
CA SER A 232 12.91 1.32 -6.93
C SER A 232 12.04 0.06 -6.89
N PHE A 233 10.81 0.16 -6.38
CA PHE A 233 9.89 -0.99 -6.34
C PHE A 233 9.57 -1.54 -7.73
N ARG A 234 9.50 -0.67 -8.74
CA ARG A 234 9.38 -1.09 -10.14
C ARG A 234 10.56 -1.96 -10.56
N HIS A 235 11.79 -1.56 -10.24
CA HIS A 235 12.99 -2.32 -10.56
C HIS A 235 13.04 -3.64 -9.78
N LEU A 236 12.68 -3.61 -8.49
CA LEU A 236 12.58 -4.80 -7.65
C LEU A 236 11.59 -5.83 -8.22
N ARG A 237 10.44 -5.39 -8.70
CA ARG A 237 9.45 -6.25 -9.35
C ARG A 237 10.04 -7.03 -10.53
N THR A 238 10.78 -6.33 -11.39
CA THR A 238 11.43 -6.92 -12.56
C THR A 238 12.51 -7.91 -12.14
N MET A 239 13.38 -7.52 -11.19
CA MET A 239 14.46 -8.40 -10.71
C MET A 239 13.95 -9.68 -10.06
N LEU A 240 12.84 -9.61 -9.31
CA LEU A 240 12.27 -10.76 -8.60
C LEU A 240 11.32 -11.58 -9.48
N HIS A 241 11.10 -11.17 -10.74
CA HIS A 241 10.15 -11.79 -11.65
C HIS A 241 8.75 -11.95 -11.04
N LEU A 242 8.31 -10.94 -10.28
CA LEU A 242 7.03 -11.02 -9.56
C LEU A 242 5.86 -11.05 -10.54
N PRO A 243 4.75 -11.75 -10.20
CA PRO A 243 3.56 -11.74 -11.03
C PRO A 243 3.07 -10.31 -11.26
N PRO A 244 2.50 -10.03 -12.45
CA PRO A 244 2.13 -8.66 -12.81
C PRO A 244 0.96 -8.10 -12.00
N HIS A 245 0.31 -8.91 -11.16
CA HIS A 245 -0.96 -8.58 -10.52
C HIS A 245 -1.09 -9.10 -9.09
N GLY A 246 -1.85 -8.37 -8.28
CA GLY A 246 -2.25 -8.75 -6.93
C GLY A 246 -1.72 -7.82 -5.83
N PRO A 247 -2.06 -8.11 -4.56
CA PRO A 247 -1.54 -7.39 -3.42
C PRO A 247 -0.05 -7.68 -3.20
N ILE A 248 0.76 -6.63 -3.14
CA ILE A 248 2.19 -6.72 -2.85
C ILE A 248 2.51 -5.75 -1.72
N GLY A 249 3.04 -6.27 -0.61
CA GLY A 249 3.69 -5.50 0.44
C GLY A 249 5.15 -5.26 0.05
N TRP A 250 5.48 -4.03 -0.29
CA TRP A 250 6.86 -3.63 -0.56
C TRP A 250 7.56 -3.39 0.77
N ILE A 251 8.51 -4.28 1.12
CA ILE A 251 9.27 -4.19 2.37
C ILE A 251 10.59 -3.50 2.08
N GLY A 252 10.75 -2.31 2.67
CA GLY A 252 11.91 -1.47 2.51
C GLY A 252 13.07 -1.86 3.41
N CYS A 253 14.18 -1.18 3.19
CA CYS A 253 15.37 -1.15 4.05
C CYS A 253 15.69 0.31 4.42
N ASP A 254 14.65 1.14 4.54
CA ASP A 254 14.81 2.49 5.06
C ASP A 254 15.17 2.38 6.54
N ALA A 255 16.26 3.03 6.96
CA ALA A 255 16.81 2.92 8.32
C ALA A 255 15.84 3.34 9.44
N ALA A 256 14.67 3.90 9.10
CA ALA A 256 13.66 4.37 10.04
C ALA A 256 12.65 3.28 10.47
N ILE A 257 12.50 2.19 9.72
CA ILE A 257 11.53 1.12 10.03
C ILE A 257 12.20 -0.23 9.83
N ASP A 258 12.11 -1.08 10.86
CA ASP A 258 12.61 -2.44 10.78
C ASP A 258 11.80 -3.27 9.74
N PRO A 259 12.46 -4.01 8.81
CA PRO A 259 11.77 -4.79 7.79
C PRO A 259 10.78 -5.83 8.35
N LEU A 260 11.08 -6.43 9.51
CA LEU A 260 10.18 -7.38 10.17
C LEU A 260 8.94 -6.66 10.69
N ASP A 261 9.09 -5.50 11.31
CA ASP A 261 7.95 -4.68 11.77
C ASP A 261 7.05 -4.23 10.60
N GLU A 262 7.65 -3.82 9.48
CA GLU A 262 6.90 -3.44 8.28
C GLU A 262 6.14 -4.64 7.69
N ALA A 263 6.78 -5.81 7.63
CA ALA A 263 6.16 -7.06 7.18
C ALA A 263 5.03 -7.51 8.12
N CYS A 264 5.22 -7.37 9.43
CA CYS A 264 4.18 -7.63 10.43
C CYS A 264 2.98 -6.74 10.17
N ALA A 265 3.17 -5.43 10.05
CA ALA A 265 2.08 -4.49 9.79
C ALA A 265 1.32 -4.80 8.48
N ALA A 266 2.00 -5.30 7.45
CA ALA A 266 1.36 -5.75 6.22
C ALA A 266 0.50 -7.00 6.43
N ILE A 267 0.98 -7.99 7.18
CA ILE A 267 0.23 -9.20 7.54
C ILE A 267 -0.98 -8.86 8.40
N GLU A 268 -0.81 -8.04 9.43
CA GLU A 268 -1.89 -7.61 10.33
C GLU A 268 -3.00 -6.85 9.58
N SER A 269 -2.64 -6.13 8.50
CA SER A 269 -3.61 -5.44 7.64
C SER A 269 -4.51 -6.40 6.86
N VAL A 270 -4.03 -7.62 6.60
CA VAL A 270 -4.75 -8.67 5.88
C VAL A 270 -5.46 -9.63 6.84
N TRP A 271 -4.83 -9.97 7.95
CA TRP A 271 -5.34 -10.87 9.00
C TRP A 271 -5.32 -10.20 10.38
N PRO A 272 -6.26 -9.28 10.66
CA PRO A 272 -6.32 -8.58 11.94
C PRO A 272 -6.48 -9.52 13.14
N GLU A 273 -7.05 -10.70 12.97
CA GLU A 273 -7.20 -11.72 14.00
C GLU A 273 -5.87 -12.26 14.53
N LEU A 274 -4.78 -12.19 13.75
CA LEU A 274 -3.44 -12.60 14.22
C LEU A 274 -2.85 -11.65 15.26
N THR A 275 -3.40 -10.43 15.40
CA THR A 275 -2.97 -9.45 16.40
C THR A 275 -3.59 -9.64 17.78
N ARG A 276 -4.69 -10.40 17.86
CA ARG A 276 -5.37 -10.62 19.13
C ARG A 276 -4.55 -11.60 19.94
N LYS A 277 -3.92 -11.12 21.03
CA LYS A 277 -3.47 -12.02 22.10
C LYS A 277 -4.67 -12.88 22.53
N PRO A 278 -4.51 -14.19 22.75
CA PRO A 278 -5.56 -15.01 23.33
C PRO A 278 -6.01 -14.35 24.65
N SER A 279 -7.33 -14.19 24.77
CA SER A 279 -8.01 -13.72 25.98
C SER A 279 -7.76 -14.66 27.16
#